data_AF-A0A429EVD8-F1
#
_entry.id   AF-A0A429EVD8-F1
#
_cell.length_a   1.000
_cell.length_b   1.000
_cell.length_c   1.000
_cell.angle_alpha   90.00
_cell.angle_beta   90.00
_cell.angle_gamma   90.00
#
_symmetry.space_group_name_H-M   'P 1'
#
loop_
_entity.id
_entity.type
_entity.pdbx_description
1 polymer ?
#
loop_
_entity_poly.entity_id
_entity_poly.type
_entity_poly.pdbx_seq_one_letter_code
_entity_poly.pdbx_strand_id
1 'polypeptide(L)'
;MVLTDEDLTGVPPPRRATRRNKRTHRSPRRDHAVFIALSEEEHACITAAAEREYLATAAWAAQTLLAAANGSARPEYAEFREILGAVIQASGQARRIGVNLNQVVAALHSGESLPQIRWYAEAAARTVDKLDELAEELRRRLP
;
A
#
# COMPACT_ATOMS: atom_id res chain seq x y z
N MET A 1 -38.90 57.94 -41.25
CA MET A 1 -37.45 58.13 -41.42
C MET A 1 -36.99 58.85 -40.15
N VAL A 2 -36.26 58.30 -39.17
CA VAL A 2 -35.44 57.09 -38.98
C VAL A 2 -35.24 56.98 -37.44
N LEU A 3 -35.40 55.77 -36.86
CA LEU A 3 -34.62 55.06 -35.82
C LEU A 3 -34.10 55.86 -34.57
N THR A 4 -34.04 55.39 -33.31
CA THR A 4 -33.91 54.03 -32.73
C THR A 4 -33.94 54.08 -31.19
N ASP A 5 -34.30 52.94 -30.59
CA ASP A 5 -33.79 52.25 -29.37
C ASP A 5 -33.46 53.05 -28.10
N GLU A 6 -34.11 52.73 -26.96
CA GLU A 6 -33.65 51.68 -26.04
C GLU A 6 -32.15 51.79 -25.74
N ASP A 7 -31.80 52.44 -24.61
CA ASP A 7 -30.51 52.20 -24.01
C ASP A 7 -30.64 51.99 -22.50
N LEU A 8 -30.97 50.73 -22.20
CA LEU A 8 -30.71 50.05 -20.95
C LEU A 8 -29.19 50.00 -20.73
N THR A 9 -28.65 50.90 -19.90
CA THR A 9 -27.29 50.72 -19.34
C THR A 9 -27.36 51.06 -17.84
N GLY A 10 -27.48 50.08 -16.94
CA GLY A 10 -26.47 49.05 -16.73
C GLY A 10 -25.53 49.50 -15.63
N VAL A 11 -26.04 49.74 -14.41
CA VAL A 11 -25.19 49.96 -13.23
C VAL A 11 -24.37 48.67 -13.03
N PRO A 12 -23.04 48.70 -13.15
CA PRO A 12 -22.25 47.50 -12.96
C PRO A 12 -22.35 47.07 -11.48
N PRO A 13 -22.59 45.79 -11.18
CA PRO A 13 -22.64 45.33 -9.80
C PRO A 13 -21.27 45.55 -9.13
N PRO A 14 -21.22 45.91 -7.84
CA PRO A 14 -19.97 46.10 -7.14
C PRO A 14 -19.17 44.80 -7.18
N ARG A 15 -17.93 44.89 -7.68
CA ARG A 15 -16.97 43.78 -7.69
C ARG A 15 -16.83 43.29 -6.25
N ARG A 16 -17.34 42.08 -5.96
CA ARG A 16 -17.10 41.39 -4.69
C ARG A 16 -15.58 41.32 -4.49
N ALA A 17 -15.08 42.14 -3.58
CA ALA A 17 -13.71 42.04 -3.11
C ALA A 17 -13.52 40.60 -2.64
N THR A 18 -12.65 39.86 -3.32
CA THR A 18 -12.25 38.52 -2.91
C THR A 18 -11.69 38.65 -1.50
N ARG A 19 -12.43 38.11 -0.52
CA ARG A 19 -11.96 37.96 0.86
C ARG A 19 -10.62 37.24 0.79
N ARG A 20 -9.55 38.01 0.97
CA ARG A 20 -8.18 37.51 0.99
C ARG A 20 -8.08 36.62 2.22
N ASN A 21 -8.27 35.32 2.01
CA ASN A 21 -8.20 34.33 3.06
C ASN A 21 -6.73 34.30 3.51
N LYS A 22 -6.42 34.99 4.62
CA LYS A 22 -5.08 35.01 5.23
C LYS A 22 -4.83 33.61 5.81
N ARG A 23 -4.50 32.65 4.96
CA ARG A 23 -3.87 31.40 5.39
C ARG A 23 -2.47 31.74 5.86
N THR A 24 -2.20 31.49 7.13
CA THR A 24 -0.87 31.58 7.73
C THR A 24 0.06 30.70 6.90
N HIS A 25 1.01 31.32 6.20
CA HIS A 25 1.96 30.60 5.36
C HIS A 25 2.88 29.75 6.25
N ARG A 26 2.78 28.43 6.18
CA ARG A 26 3.91 27.56 6.56
C ARG A 26 5.00 27.80 5.53
N SER A 27 6.11 28.38 5.98
CA SER A 27 7.38 28.41 5.24
C SER A 27 8.12 27.09 5.46
N PRO A 28 8.78 26.51 4.44
CA PRO A 28 9.02 27.03 3.10
C PRO A 28 7.82 26.85 2.16
N ARG A 29 7.73 27.71 1.14
CA ARG A 29 6.76 27.54 0.03
C ARG A 29 7.13 26.24 -0.70
N ARG A 30 6.11 25.45 -1.08
CA ARG A 30 6.33 24.31 -1.98
C ARG A 30 6.51 24.85 -3.39
N ASP A 31 7.63 24.51 -4.02
CA ASP A 31 8.02 25.04 -5.34
C ASP A 31 7.42 24.27 -6.51
N HIS A 32 6.83 23.10 -6.25
CA HIS A 32 6.24 22.23 -7.27
C HIS A 32 4.76 21.97 -6.99
N ALA A 33 3.95 22.02 -8.06
CA ALA A 33 2.53 21.67 -8.05
C ALA A 33 2.27 20.58 -9.10
N VAL A 34 1.43 19.62 -8.73
CA VAL A 34 0.96 18.55 -9.62
C VAL A 34 -0.54 18.74 -9.82
N PHE A 35 -0.97 18.73 -11.08
CA PHE A 35 -2.37 18.73 -11.46
C PHE A 35 -2.78 17.31 -11.84
N ILE A 36 -3.88 16.83 -11.25
CA ILE A 36 -4.44 15.51 -11.51
C ILE A 36 -5.83 15.73 -12.09
N ALA A 37 -6.05 15.30 -13.33
CA ALA A 37 -7.38 15.27 -13.93
C ALA A 37 -8.10 14.00 -13.45
N LEU A 38 -9.32 14.17 -12.96
CA LEU A 38 -10.14 13.09 -12.40
C LEU A 38 -11.49 13.10 -13.08
N SER A 39 -12.09 11.92 -13.27
CA SER A 39 -13.52 11.81 -13.53
C SER A 39 -14.33 12.27 -12.29
N GLU A 40 -15.64 12.48 -12.47
CA GLU A 40 -16.52 12.84 -11.36
C GLU A 40 -16.54 11.72 -10.30
N GLU A 41 -16.57 10.46 -10.73
CA GLU A 41 -16.55 9.28 -9.86
C GLU A 41 -15.24 9.18 -9.06
N GLU A 42 -14.10 9.42 -9.73
CA GLU A 42 -12.79 9.41 -9.08
C GLU A 42 -12.67 10.54 -8.05
N HIS A 43 -13.13 11.75 -8.41
CA HIS A 43 -13.14 12.89 -7.51
C HIS A 43 -14.04 12.68 -6.28
N ALA A 44 -15.23 12.11 -6.47
CA ALA A 44 -16.15 11.77 -5.39
C ALA A 44 -15.55 10.73 -4.43
N CYS A 45 -14.91 9.69 -4.97
CA CYS A 45 -14.24 8.65 -4.18
C CYS A 45 -13.12 9.23 -3.30
N ILE A 46 -12.25 10.07 -3.88
CA ILE A 46 -11.14 10.72 -3.15
C ILE A 46 -11.67 11.70 -2.09
N THR A 47 -12.74 12.43 -2.41
CA THR A 47 -13.36 13.36 -1.45
C THR A 47 -13.95 12.62 -0.25
N ALA A 48 -14.70 11.54 -0.48
CA ALA A 48 -15.24 10.71 0.60
C ALA A 48 -14.13 10.10 1.47
N ALA A 49 -12.99 9.71 0.88
CA ALA A 49 -11.85 9.23 1.64
C ALA A 49 -11.23 10.32 2.52
N ALA A 50 -11.07 11.53 1.99
CA ALA A 50 -10.57 12.68 2.74
C ALA A 50 -11.50 13.09 3.89
N GLU A 51 -12.82 13.04 3.68
CA GLU A 51 -13.83 13.34 4.70
C GLU A 51 -13.75 12.37 5.88
N ARG A 52 -13.57 11.06 5.62
CA ARG A 52 -13.38 10.04 6.68
C ARG A 52 -12.18 10.33 7.58
N GLU A 53 -11.17 11.02 7.05
CA GLU A 53 -9.95 11.39 7.78
C GLU A 53 -9.95 12.85 8.23
N TYR A 54 -11.06 13.59 8.07
CA TYR A 54 -11.20 15.01 8.42
C TYR A 54 -10.15 15.92 7.76
N LEU A 55 -9.74 15.57 6.54
CA LEU A 55 -8.76 16.30 5.75
C LEU A 55 -9.40 16.99 4.55
N ALA A 56 -8.78 18.09 4.10
CA ALA A 56 -9.10 18.65 2.80
C ALA A 56 -8.67 17.67 1.69
N THR A 57 -9.48 17.50 0.65
CA THR A 57 -9.24 16.54 -0.46
C THR A 57 -7.82 16.60 -1.02
N ALA A 58 -7.31 17.81 -1.32
CA ALA A 58 -5.95 17.98 -1.84
C ALA A 58 -4.86 17.65 -0.80
N ALA A 59 -5.12 17.88 0.49
CA ALA A 59 -4.18 17.54 1.56
C ALA A 59 -4.14 16.03 1.81
N TRP A 60 -5.29 15.37 1.74
CA TRP A 60 -5.39 13.90 1.79
C TRP A 60 -4.66 13.28 0.60
N ALA A 61 -4.99 13.71 -0.63
CA ALA A 61 -4.37 13.19 -1.85
C ALA A 61 -2.83 13.36 -1.83
N ALA A 62 -2.32 14.52 -1.42
CA ALA A 62 -0.89 14.74 -1.31
C ALA A 62 -0.22 13.84 -0.28
N GLN A 63 -0.86 13.60 0.88
CA GLN A 63 -0.33 12.70 1.91
C GLN A 63 -0.33 11.25 1.42
N THR A 64 -1.41 10.81 0.77
CA THR A 64 -1.53 9.46 0.20
C THR A 64 -0.48 9.22 -0.89
N LEU A 65 -0.28 10.17 -1.80
CA LEU A 65 0.74 10.07 -2.85
C LEU A 65 2.17 10.04 -2.28
N LEU A 66 2.46 10.88 -1.28
CA LEU A 66 3.77 10.88 -0.61
C LEU A 66 4.01 9.59 0.17
N ALA A 67 3.00 9.07 0.88
CA ALA A 67 3.09 7.80 1.60
C ALA A 67 3.37 6.64 0.64
N ALA A 68 2.64 6.59 -0.49
CA ALA A 68 2.86 5.61 -1.54
C ALA A 68 4.28 5.72 -2.14
N ALA A 69 4.73 6.94 -2.47
CA ALA A 69 6.07 7.17 -3.01
C ALA A 69 7.19 6.82 -2.01
N ASN A 70 6.95 7.00 -0.71
CA ASN A 70 7.90 6.65 0.35
C ASN A 70 7.86 5.16 0.74
N GLY A 71 7.08 4.32 0.04
CA GLY A 71 6.93 2.90 0.37
C GLY A 71 6.24 2.63 1.72
N SER A 72 5.64 3.67 2.31
CA SER A 72 4.77 3.58 3.49
C SER A 72 3.42 3.04 3.02
N ALA A 73 3.39 1.73 2.76
CA ALA A 73 2.18 1.03 2.39
C ALA A 73 1.09 1.27 3.45
N ARG A 74 -0.18 1.33 3.01
CA ARG A 74 -1.35 1.47 3.90
C ARG A 74 -1.21 0.59 5.15
N PRO A 75 -1.79 0.99 6.30
CA PRO A 75 -1.75 0.21 7.54
C PRO A 75 -2.10 -1.28 7.35
N GLU A 76 -3.01 -1.56 6.42
CA GLU A 76 -3.46 -2.89 5.99
C GLU A 76 -2.32 -3.81 5.49
N TYR A 77 -1.21 -3.27 5.00
CA TYR A 77 -0.04 -4.03 4.52
C TYR A 77 1.09 -4.15 5.54
N ALA A 78 1.08 -3.35 6.61
CA ALA A 78 2.10 -3.42 7.65
C ALA A 78 1.97 -4.75 8.43
N GLU A 79 0.76 -5.09 8.85
CA GLU A 79 0.44 -6.36 9.52
C GLU A 79 0.74 -7.57 8.61
N PHE A 80 0.42 -7.45 7.31
CA PHE A 80 0.74 -8.49 6.32
C PHE A 80 2.25 -8.68 6.10
N ARG A 81 3.05 -7.61 6.13
CA ARG A 81 4.52 -7.70 6.01
C ARG A 81 5.14 -8.32 7.25
N GLU A 82 4.63 -8.02 8.45
CA GLU A 82 5.05 -8.67 9.69
C GLU A 82 4.71 -10.17 9.69
N ILE A 83 3.50 -10.53 9.27
CA ILE A 83 3.08 -11.93 9.11
C ILE A 83 3.95 -12.64 8.07
N LEU A 84 4.24 -12.02 6.93
CA LEU A 84 5.14 -12.59 5.93
C LEU A 84 6.55 -12.80 6.47
N GLY A 85 7.08 -11.83 7.24
CA GLY A 85 8.35 -11.97 7.93
C GLY A 85 8.37 -13.17 8.88
N ALA A 86 7.30 -13.35 9.67
CA ALA A 86 7.17 -14.49 10.56
C ALA A 86 7.10 -15.83 9.81
N VAL A 87 6.39 -15.87 8.67
CA VAL A 87 6.31 -17.07 7.82
C VAL A 87 7.68 -17.42 7.22
N ILE A 88 8.42 -16.45 6.69
CA ILE A 88 9.77 -16.68 6.14
C ILE A 88 10.72 -17.22 7.21
N GLN A 89 10.66 -16.67 8.43
CA GLN A 89 11.46 -17.16 9.55
C GLN A 89 11.08 -18.60 9.94
N ALA A 90 9.78 -18.90 10.02
CA ALA A 90 9.28 -20.23 10.32
C ALA A 90 9.70 -21.25 9.24
N SER A 91 9.62 -20.90 7.96
CA SER A 91 10.09 -21.76 6.87
C SER A 91 11.60 -22.01 6.94
N GLY A 92 12.39 -20.98 7.23
CA GLY A 92 13.84 -21.11 7.44
C GLY A 92 14.20 -22.02 8.62
N GLN A 93 13.46 -21.95 9.73
CA GLN A 93 13.61 -22.85 10.87
C GLN A 93 13.23 -24.30 10.50
N ALA A 94 12.11 -24.49 9.82
CA ALA A 94 11.64 -25.80 9.40
C ALA A 94 12.62 -26.47 8.43
N ARG A 95 13.24 -25.71 7.52
CA ARG A 95 14.31 -26.19 6.63
C ARG A 95 15.52 -26.71 7.40
N ARG A 96 15.97 -25.98 8.43
CA ARG A 96 17.09 -26.42 9.27
C ARG A 96 16.77 -27.70 10.02
N ILE A 97 15.54 -27.82 10.54
CA ILE A 97 15.06 -29.05 11.18
C ILE A 97 15.09 -30.22 10.19
N GLY A 98 14.60 -30.03 8.97
CA GLY A 98 14.64 -31.05 7.91
C GLY A 98 16.05 -31.49 7.55
N VAL A 99 17.00 -30.55 7.42
CA VAL A 99 18.42 -30.84 7.15
C VAL A 99 19.04 -31.66 8.29
N ASN A 100 18.83 -31.24 9.54
CA ASN A 100 19.36 -31.95 10.71
C ASN A 100 18.78 -33.36 10.82
N LEU A 101 17.47 -33.52 10.55
CA LEU A 101 16.82 -34.83 10.53
C LEU A 101 17.41 -35.71 9.43
N ASN A 102 17.62 -35.18 8.23
CA ASN A 102 18.23 -35.93 7.14
C ASN A 102 19.67 -36.39 7.45
N GLN A 103 20.43 -35.57 8.19
CA GLN A 103 21.76 -35.97 8.69
C GLN A 103 21.67 -37.11 9.71
N VAL A 104 20.73 -37.04 10.65
CA VAL A 104 20.45 -38.12 11.60
C VAL A 104 20.04 -39.40 10.87
N VAL A 105 19.16 -39.30 9.86
CA VAL A 105 18.75 -40.42 9.00
C VAL A 105 19.96 -41.04 8.28
N ALA A 106 20.85 -40.22 7.72
CA ALA A 106 22.04 -40.69 7.03
C ALA A 106 23.03 -41.39 7.98
N ALA A 107 23.19 -40.86 9.20
CA ALA A 107 23.97 -41.50 10.26
C ALA A 107 23.35 -42.84 10.70
N LEU A 108 22.03 -42.93 10.84
CA LEU A 108 21.32 -44.18 11.14
C LEU A 108 21.45 -45.23 10.02
N HIS A 109 21.36 -44.81 8.75
CA HIS A 109 21.58 -45.70 7.60
C HIS A 109 23.01 -46.26 7.52
N SER A 110 23.95 -45.75 8.30
CA SER A 110 25.31 -46.31 8.41
C SER A 110 25.42 -47.51 9.37
N GLY A 111 24.33 -47.91 10.04
CA GLY A 111 24.29 -49.02 11.00
C GLY A 111 23.13 -50.03 10.87
N GLU A 112 21.89 -49.59 10.60
CA GLU A 112 20.75 -50.48 10.26
C GLU A 112 19.54 -49.67 9.77
N SER A 113 18.63 -50.29 9.00
CA SER A 113 17.53 -49.60 8.30
C SER A 113 16.29 -49.38 9.17
N LEU A 114 15.86 -48.13 9.34
CA LEU A 114 14.55 -47.74 9.87
C LEU A 114 13.75 -46.99 8.79
N PRO A 115 13.02 -47.69 7.91
CA PRO A 115 12.25 -47.12 6.79
C PRO A 115 11.28 -46.01 7.22
N GLN A 116 10.77 -46.08 8.46
CA GLN A 116 9.85 -45.10 9.01
C GLN A 116 10.49 -43.71 9.18
N ILE A 117 11.78 -43.65 9.56
CA ILE A 117 12.49 -42.38 9.81
C ILE A 117 12.73 -41.62 8.50
N ARG A 118 13.00 -42.34 7.40
CA ARG A 118 13.11 -41.74 6.05
C ARG A 118 11.78 -41.09 5.61
N TRP A 119 10.66 -41.77 5.86
CA TRP A 119 9.33 -41.24 5.52
C TRP A 119 9.03 -39.94 6.28
N TYR A 120 9.34 -39.88 7.58
CA TYR A 120 9.17 -38.65 8.37
C TYR A 120 10.06 -37.51 7.87
N ALA A 121 11.30 -37.80 7.46
CA ALA A 121 12.21 -36.79 6.90
C ALA A 121 11.69 -36.22 5.57
N GLU A 122 11.20 -37.07 4.68
CA GLU A 122 10.61 -36.62 3.41
C GLU A 122 9.29 -35.86 3.62
N ALA A 123 8.46 -36.28 4.57
CA ALA A 123 7.22 -35.58 4.92
C ALA A 123 7.50 -34.19 5.50
N ALA A 124 8.56 -34.06 6.32
CA ALA A 124 9.03 -32.78 6.81
C ALA A 124 9.51 -31.88 5.67
N ALA A 125 10.37 -32.39 4.77
CA ALA A 125 10.87 -31.64 3.62
C ALA A 125 9.72 -31.10 2.73
N ARG A 126 8.76 -31.95 2.38
CA ARG A 126 7.58 -31.55 1.59
C ARG A 126 6.73 -30.47 2.27
N THR A 127 6.65 -30.51 3.60
CA THR A 127 5.91 -29.49 4.36
C THR A 127 6.66 -28.15 4.32
N VAL A 128 8.00 -28.17 4.40
CA VAL A 128 8.83 -26.96 4.25
C VAL A 128 8.66 -26.36 2.86
N ASP A 129 8.73 -27.17 1.80
CA ASP A 129 8.59 -26.70 0.42
C ASP A 129 7.24 -26.00 0.20
N LYS A 130 6.15 -26.55 0.75
CA LYS A 130 4.81 -25.93 0.69
C LYS A 130 4.74 -24.59 1.42
N LEU A 131 5.47 -24.44 2.54
CA LEU A 131 5.53 -23.18 3.27
C LEU A 131 6.34 -22.12 2.49
N ASP A 132 7.42 -22.53 1.82
CA ASP A 132 8.20 -21.65 0.94
C ASP A 132 7.37 -21.20 -0.28
N GLU A 133 6.62 -22.10 -0.92
CA GLU A 133 5.70 -21.76 -2.00
C GLU A 133 4.63 -20.78 -1.55
N LEU A 134 4.05 -20.99 -0.36
CA LEU A 134 3.06 -20.08 0.23
C LEU A 134 3.66 -18.70 0.52
N ALA A 135 4.88 -18.64 1.06
CA ALA A 135 5.58 -17.40 1.31
C ALA A 135 5.85 -16.63 -0.01
N GLU A 136 6.24 -17.34 -1.06
CA GLU A 136 6.50 -16.76 -2.37
C GLU A 136 5.22 -16.29 -3.09
N GLU A 137 4.11 -16.99 -2.91
CA GLU A 137 2.80 -16.57 -3.38
C GLU A 137 2.32 -15.31 -2.64
N LEU A 138 2.50 -15.25 -1.32
CA LEU A 138 2.21 -14.05 -0.53
C LEU A 138 3.08 -12.86 -0.96
N ARG A 139 4.38 -13.10 -1.20
CA ARG A 139 5.30 -12.09 -1.72
C ARG A 139 4.84 -11.50 -3.06
N ARG A 140 4.38 -12.36 -3.99
CA ARG A 140 3.91 -11.94 -5.32
C ARG A 140 2.60 -11.15 -5.30
N ARG A 141 1.79 -11.32 -4.26
CA ARG A 141 0.50 -10.60 -4.10
C ARG A 141 0.63 -9.28 -3.36
N LEU A 142 1.79 -8.99 -2.78
CA LEU A 142 2.10 -7.68 -2.20
C LEU A 142 2.62 -6.73 -3.30
N PRO A 143 2.11 -5.49 -3.37
CA PRO A 143 2.61 -4.48 -4.30
C PRO A 143 4.02 -3.98 -3.95
#